data_AF-A0A5J6V758-F1
#
_entry.id   AF-A0A5J6V758-F1
#
_cell.length_a   1.000
_cell.length_b   1.000
_cell.length_c   1.000
_cell.angle_alpha   90.00
_cell.angle_beta   90.00
_cell.angle_gamma   90.00
#
_symmetry.space_group_name_H-M   'P 1'
#
loop_
_entity.id
_entity.type
_entity.pdbx_description
1 polymer ?
#
loop_
_entity_poly.entity_id
_entity_poly.type
_entity_poly.pdbx_seq_one_letter_code
_entity_poly.pdbx_strand_id
1 'polypeptide(L)'
;MQIDIPAMRRLISDVDGTMTSAFTNHQTLTGLLSQASASASVATPMLSAATWLEEQGPDLRRRLALAEQVAASSPGASLMVEIDESLLSDLTPEEARLLARELAEELREGPHTEGLVERLAENASDPYFAEALLAELSPEELATYLESVDFSVQRPGQAEIDYARRHGVIITSLRTALQTAARADRLPDGYAEQLSEFIWTGDGAGAVALADFLNDTEDLHPSLAAPTSEAREMVTGYHDLVEAGVLTAPPTAYLREWIGNVQGRDLVALAQQEGVQDDTFDLLMELEVIRDPEGRAFFQFGLDHADDARRIAELTELLDGREPSTNAWRRDANSWTFDTLLGQGDIRLVLNDGGALAATPEGIFMAVGDSSRLVTSTDLFAHSGGTMWGEIFMINQEDEDPGQRLRDIIEIGSLSRREDGHPLADILRHEAVHGQQWAREGHALFIAKYGFWAVRFGGDMCKHPFEIEAGLEDGNYSCP
;
A
#
# COMPACT_ATOMS: atom_id res chain seq x y z
N MET A 1 7.07 -7.82 -42.65
CA MET A 1 5.70 -8.38 -42.81
C MET A 1 4.73 -7.55 -41.97
N GLN A 2 3.53 -7.23 -42.45
CA GLN A 2 2.52 -6.53 -41.63
C GLN A 2 1.64 -7.50 -40.82
N ILE A 3 1.46 -7.22 -39.54
CA ILE A 3 0.63 -7.99 -38.61
C ILE A 3 -0.44 -7.08 -38.01
N ASP A 4 -1.70 -7.53 -38.04
CA ASP A 4 -2.79 -7.00 -37.22
C ASP A 4 -2.78 -7.77 -35.87
N ILE A 5 -2.42 -7.08 -34.79
CA ILE A 5 -2.21 -7.68 -33.47
C ILE A 5 -3.51 -8.34 -32.94
N PRO A 6 -4.67 -7.64 -32.90
CA PRO A 6 -5.95 -8.28 -32.53
C PRO A 6 -6.30 -9.51 -33.37
N ALA A 7 -6.07 -9.48 -34.68
CA ALA A 7 -6.35 -10.61 -35.54
C ALA A 7 -5.41 -11.79 -35.27
N MET A 8 -4.11 -11.52 -35.05
CA MET A 8 -3.12 -12.55 -34.72
C MET A 8 -3.41 -13.23 -33.37
N ARG A 9 -3.81 -12.47 -32.34
CA ARG A 9 -4.25 -13.03 -31.05
C ARG A 9 -5.44 -13.99 -31.21
N ARG A 10 -6.45 -13.58 -31.99
CA ARG A 10 -7.59 -14.45 -32.30
C ARG A 10 -7.17 -15.71 -33.06
N LEU A 11 -6.29 -15.56 -34.05
CA LEU A 11 -5.76 -16.70 -34.81
C LEU A 11 -5.08 -17.72 -33.90
N ILE A 12 -4.21 -17.28 -32.99
CA ILE A 12 -3.54 -18.17 -32.03
C ILE A 12 -4.57 -18.87 -31.14
N SER A 13 -5.53 -18.13 -30.59
CA SER A 13 -6.62 -18.70 -29.78
C SER A 13 -7.44 -19.76 -30.56
N ASP A 14 -7.74 -19.50 -31.83
CA ASP A 14 -8.50 -20.43 -32.68
C ASP A 14 -7.66 -21.68 -33.02
N VAL A 15 -6.36 -21.51 -33.28
CA VAL A 15 -5.40 -22.61 -33.50
C VAL A 15 -5.33 -23.50 -32.26
N ASP A 16 -5.19 -22.91 -31.07
CA ASP A 16 -5.11 -23.64 -29.79
C ASP A 16 -6.41 -24.39 -29.47
N GLY A 17 -7.55 -23.74 -29.66
CA GLY A 17 -8.87 -24.35 -29.46
C GLY A 17 -9.12 -25.50 -30.43
N THR A 18 -8.73 -25.33 -31.70
CA THR A 18 -8.86 -26.36 -32.73
C THR A 18 -7.94 -27.55 -32.46
N MET A 19 -6.68 -27.29 -32.10
CA MET A 19 -5.70 -28.30 -31.72
C MET A 19 -6.19 -29.14 -30.53
N THR A 20 -6.63 -28.48 -29.46
CA THR A 20 -7.16 -29.14 -28.25
C THR A 20 -8.38 -29.99 -28.56
N SER A 21 -9.29 -29.46 -29.39
CA SER A 21 -10.48 -30.20 -29.84
C SER A 21 -10.10 -31.42 -30.68
N ALA A 22 -9.11 -31.29 -31.57
CA ALA A 22 -8.64 -32.38 -32.41
C ALA A 22 -8.00 -33.51 -31.58
N PHE A 23 -7.16 -33.20 -30.59
CA PHE A 23 -6.60 -34.20 -29.67
C PHE A 23 -7.68 -34.90 -28.85
N THR A 24 -8.64 -34.14 -28.30
CA THR A 24 -9.76 -34.68 -27.50
C THR A 24 -10.65 -35.60 -28.34
N ASN A 25 -10.99 -35.17 -29.55
CA ASN A 25 -11.79 -35.96 -30.48
C ASN A 25 -11.02 -37.21 -30.93
N HIS A 26 -9.70 -37.13 -31.12
CA HIS A 26 -8.85 -38.27 -31.43
C HIS A 26 -8.87 -39.32 -30.33
N GLN A 27 -8.71 -38.92 -29.07
CA GLN A 27 -8.81 -39.84 -27.93
C GLN A 27 -10.19 -40.49 -27.86
N THR A 28 -11.26 -39.69 -28.01
CA THR A 28 -12.64 -40.18 -27.98
C THR A 28 -12.91 -41.18 -29.10
N LEU A 29 -12.57 -40.84 -30.35
CA LEU A 29 -12.76 -41.69 -31.50
C LEU A 29 -11.97 -42.99 -31.38
N THR A 30 -10.72 -42.92 -30.91
CA THR A 30 -9.88 -44.10 -30.67
C THR A 30 -10.52 -45.04 -29.63
N GLY A 31 -11.09 -44.48 -28.56
CA GLY A 31 -11.82 -45.25 -27.55
C GLY A 31 -13.06 -45.95 -28.13
N LEU A 32 -13.86 -45.23 -28.93
CA LEU A 32 -15.04 -45.79 -29.60
C LEU A 32 -14.67 -46.89 -30.61
N LEU A 33 -13.62 -46.67 -31.41
CA LEU A 33 -13.11 -47.66 -32.36
C LEU A 33 -12.63 -48.91 -31.64
N SER A 34 -11.91 -48.77 -30.52
CA SER A 34 -11.49 -49.90 -29.69
C SER A 34 -12.68 -50.69 -29.16
N GLN A 35 -13.73 -50.03 -28.68
CA GLN A 35 -14.95 -50.70 -28.20
C GLN A 35 -15.68 -51.44 -29.34
N ALA A 36 -15.69 -50.86 -30.54
CA ALA A 36 -16.28 -51.47 -31.73
C ALA A 36 -15.37 -52.53 -32.38
N SER A 37 -14.20 -52.84 -31.80
CA SER A 37 -13.19 -53.73 -32.41
C SER A 37 -12.75 -53.30 -33.83
N ALA A 38 -12.75 -51.98 -34.07
CA ALA A 38 -12.32 -51.37 -35.33
C ALA A 38 -10.87 -50.82 -35.22
N SER A 39 -10.21 -50.63 -36.37
CA SER A 39 -8.83 -50.12 -36.41
C SER A 39 -8.76 -48.66 -35.99
N ALA A 40 -7.83 -48.33 -35.08
CA ALA A 40 -7.52 -46.96 -34.67
C ALA A 40 -6.92 -46.10 -35.81
N SER A 41 -6.47 -46.71 -36.90
CA SER A 41 -5.91 -45.99 -38.07
C SER A 41 -6.91 -45.01 -38.71
N VAL A 42 -8.21 -45.18 -38.47
CA VAL A 42 -9.26 -44.26 -38.93
C VAL A 42 -9.13 -42.88 -38.25
N ALA A 43 -8.58 -42.83 -37.03
CA ALA A 43 -8.40 -41.59 -36.28
C ALA A 43 -7.11 -40.83 -36.63
N THR A 44 -6.16 -41.47 -37.33
CA THR A 44 -4.83 -40.91 -37.65
C THR A 44 -4.86 -39.54 -38.32
N PRO A 45 -5.72 -39.25 -39.33
CA PRO A 45 -5.73 -37.93 -39.95
C PRO A 45 -6.00 -36.78 -38.99
N MET A 46 -6.80 -37.02 -37.94
CA MET A 46 -7.10 -36.01 -36.93
C MET A 46 -5.92 -35.76 -35.99
N LEU A 47 -5.16 -36.81 -35.64
CA LEU A 47 -3.91 -36.66 -34.91
C LEU A 47 -2.89 -35.87 -35.75
N SER A 48 -2.74 -36.21 -37.04
CA SER A 48 -1.84 -35.48 -37.95
C SER A 48 -2.20 -34.00 -38.07
N ALA A 49 -3.49 -33.66 -38.13
CA ALA A 49 -3.94 -32.27 -38.15
C ALA A 49 -3.63 -31.55 -36.82
N ALA A 50 -3.82 -32.21 -35.68
CA ALA A 50 -3.50 -31.66 -34.37
C ALA A 50 -1.99 -31.39 -34.23
N THR A 51 -1.14 -32.36 -34.61
CA THR A 51 0.32 -32.22 -34.59
C THR A 51 0.79 -31.12 -35.54
N TRP A 52 0.21 -31.01 -36.74
CA TRP A 52 0.55 -29.91 -37.63
C TRP A 52 0.21 -28.54 -37.03
N LEU A 53 -0.95 -28.39 -36.39
CA LEU A 53 -1.32 -27.14 -35.70
C LEU A 53 -0.38 -26.83 -34.53
N GLU A 54 -0.01 -27.86 -33.76
CA GLU A 54 0.96 -27.77 -32.67
C GLU A 54 2.32 -27.25 -33.17
N GLU A 55 2.79 -27.72 -34.33
CA GLU A 55 4.03 -27.25 -34.97
C GLU A 55 3.97 -25.79 -35.43
N GLN A 56 2.79 -25.25 -35.78
CA GLN A 56 2.66 -23.84 -36.20
C GLN A 56 2.58 -22.86 -35.02
N GLY A 57 2.10 -23.33 -33.87
CA GLY A 57 1.84 -22.51 -32.69
C GLY A 57 3.02 -21.65 -32.23
N PRO A 58 4.25 -22.19 -32.14
CA PRO A 58 5.42 -21.44 -31.70
C PRO A 58 5.72 -20.19 -32.52
N ASP A 59 5.78 -20.32 -33.84
CA ASP A 59 6.19 -19.20 -34.68
C ASP A 59 5.08 -18.14 -34.79
N LEU A 60 3.81 -18.52 -34.65
CA LEU A 60 2.71 -17.56 -34.55
C LEU A 60 2.86 -16.70 -33.28
N ARG A 61 3.20 -17.33 -32.14
CA ARG A 61 3.41 -16.62 -30.88
C ARG A 61 4.64 -15.71 -30.92
N ARG A 62 5.75 -16.15 -31.53
CA ARG A 62 6.94 -15.30 -31.72
C ARG A 62 6.65 -14.07 -32.56
N ARG A 63 5.89 -14.26 -33.66
CA ARG A 63 5.45 -13.15 -34.51
C ARG A 63 4.56 -12.17 -33.76
N LEU A 64 3.65 -12.68 -32.93
CA LEU A 64 2.81 -11.84 -32.07
C LEU A 64 3.66 -11.07 -31.05
N ALA A 65 4.57 -11.74 -30.33
CA ALA A 65 5.43 -11.12 -29.34
C ALA A 65 6.28 -9.99 -29.94
N LEU A 66 6.91 -10.24 -31.10
CA LEU A 66 7.68 -9.24 -31.83
C LEU A 66 6.81 -8.07 -32.31
N ALA A 67 5.59 -8.36 -32.80
CA ALA A 67 4.64 -7.33 -33.20
C ALA A 67 4.23 -6.43 -32.01
N GLU A 68 3.95 -7.03 -30.86
CA GLU A 68 3.59 -6.29 -29.65
C GLU A 68 4.75 -5.44 -29.11
N GLN A 69 5.98 -5.94 -29.19
CA GLN A 69 7.19 -5.19 -28.86
C GLN A 69 7.38 -3.97 -29.79
N VAL A 70 7.21 -4.16 -31.09
CA VAL A 70 7.29 -3.06 -32.07
C VAL A 70 6.17 -2.03 -31.84
N ALA A 71 4.96 -2.48 -31.51
CA ALA A 71 3.84 -1.60 -31.20
C ALA A 71 4.08 -0.75 -29.94
N ALA A 72 4.67 -1.34 -28.89
CA ALA A 72 5.02 -0.62 -27.66
C ALA A 72 6.11 0.44 -27.90
N SER A 73 7.13 0.12 -28.69
CA SER A 73 8.22 1.06 -28.99
C SER A 73 7.85 2.20 -29.98
N SER A 74 6.62 2.21 -30.51
CA SER A 74 6.18 3.18 -31.52
C SER A 74 5.16 4.19 -30.96
N PRO A 75 5.39 5.50 -31.08
CA PRO A 75 4.44 6.52 -30.61
C PRO A 75 3.07 6.40 -31.30
N GLY A 76 2.01 6.23 -30.50
CA GLY A 76 0.64 6.06 -30.98
C GLY A 76 0.34 4.61 -31.32
N ALA A 77 -0.28 3.89 -30.37
CA ALA A 77 -0.59 2.47 -30.46
C ALA A 77 -1.25 2.10 -31.80
N SER A 78 -0.45 1.58 -32.73
CA SER A 78 -0.94 1.05 -33.99
C SER A 78 -1.29 -0.42 -33.81
N LEU A 79 -2.54 -0.78 -34.11
CA LEU A 79 -2.97 -2.18 -34.13
C LEU A 79 -2.36 -2.98 -35.28
N MET A 80 -1.76 -2.28 -36.26
CA MET A 80 -1.09 -2.87 -37.41
C MET A 80 0.39 -2.44 -37.41
N VAL A 81 1.30 -3.41 -37.37
CA VAL A 81 2.74 -3.18 -37.29
C VAL A 81 3.50 -3.97 -38.32
N GLU A 82 4.61 -3.43 -38.78
CA GLU A 82 5.55 -4.13 -39.65
C GLU A 82 6.65 -4.77 -38.80
N ILE A 83 6.80 -6.08 -38.90
CA ILE A 83 7.88 -6.84 -38.24
C ILE A 83 8.95 -7.26 -39.24
N ASP A 84 10.20 -7.31 -38.75
CA ASP A 84 11.32 -7.94 -39.44
C ASP A 84 11.40 -9.41 -38.99
N GLU A 85 11.10 -10.34 -39.90
CA GLU A 85 11.10 -11.77 -39.58
C GLU A 85 12.52 -12.33 -39.33
N SER A 86 13.58 -11.60 -39.71
CA SER A 86 14.95 -12.01 -39.37
C SER A 86 15.28 -11.90 -37.88
N LEU A 87 14.42 -11.24 -37.10
CA LEU A 87 14.52 -11.13 -35.64
C LEU A 87 13.80 -12.27 -34.91
N LEU A 88 13.14 -13.18 -35.64
CA LEU A 88 12.51 -14.35 -35.02
C LEU A 88 13.58 -15.38 -34.65
N SER A 89 13.45 -15.94 -33.44
CA SER A 89 14.31 -17.03 -32.97
C SER A 89 14.11 -18.28 -33.83
N ASP A 90 15.23 -18.86 -34.28
CA ASP A 90 15.28 -20.14 -34.98
C ASP A 90 15.24 -21.35 -34.03
N LEU A 91 15.28 -21.12 -32.71
CA LEU A 91 15.27 -22.20 -31.71
C LEU A 91 13.91 -22.89 -31.70
N THR A 92 13.88 -24.17 -31.37
CA THR A 92 12.64 -24.81 -30.92
C THR A 92 12.27 -24.28 -29.53
N PRO A 93 10.98 -24.37 -29.12
CA PRO A 93 10.60 -24.00 -27.75
C PRO A 93 11.42 -24.71 -26.69
N GLU A 94 11.78 -25.98 -26.89
CA GLU A 94 12.59 -26.72 -25.92
C GLU A 94 14.04 -26.21 -25.85
N GLU A 95 14.66 -25.92 -26.99
CA GLU A 95 15.99 -25.32 -27.03
C GLU A 95 16.00 -23.93 -26.38
N ALA A 96 14.96 -23.11 -26.61
CA ALA A 96 14.80 -21.81 -25.97
C ALA A 96 14.71 -21.93 -24.43
N ARG A 97 13.97 -22.94 -23.92
CA ARG A 97 13.90 -23.20 -22.48
C ARG A 97 15.24 -23.65 -21.91
N LEU A 98 15.93 -24.57 -22.58
CA LEU A 98 17.24 -25.05 -22.13
C LEU A 98 18.26 -23.92 -22.09
N LEU A 99 18.28 -23.06 -23.12
CA LEU A 99 19.11 -21.87 -23.14
C LEU A 99 18.77 -20.92 -21.99
N ALA A 100 17.49 -20.67 -21.72
CA ALA A 100 17.07 -19.82 -20.62
C ALA A 100 17.58 -20.31 -19.25
N ARG A 101 17.52 -21.63 -18.99
CA ARG A 101 18.09 -22.23 -17.78
C ARG A 101 19.59 -21.99 -17.66
N GLU A 102 20.31 -22.19 -18.76
CA GLU A 102 21.76 -21.96 -18.82
C GLU A 102 22.10 -20.50 -18.52
N LEU A 103 21.38 -19.55 -19.12
CA LEU A 103 21.65 -18.12 -18.92
C LEU A 103 21.24 -17.64 -17.52
N ALA A 104 20.18 -18.21 -16.94
CA ALA A 104 19.80 -17.93 -15.55
C ALA A 104 20.92 -18.31 -14.57
N GLU A 105 21.54 -19.48 -14.77
CA GLU A 105 22.67 -19.92 -13.95
C GLU A 105 23.88 -19.00 -14.12
N GLU A 106 24.23 -18.63 -15.35
CA GLU A 106 25.33 -17.68 -15.61
C GLU A 106 25.09 -16.30 -15.03
N LEU A 107 23.83 -15.83 -15.01
CA LEU A 107 23.44 -14.58 -14.35
C LEU A 107 23.66 -14.65 -12.83
N ARG A 108 23.32 -15.79 -12.22
CA ARG A 108 23.44 -16.04 -10.78
C ARG A 108 24.89 -16.17 -10.33
N GLU A 109 25.70 -16.96 -11.04
CA GLU A 109 27.08 -17.25 -10.64
C GLU A 109 28.08 -16.15 -11.01
N GLY A 110 27.85 -15.47 -12.15
CA GLY A 110 28.85 -14.63 -12.79
C GLY A 110 30.13 -15.41 -13.17
N PRO A 111 31.16 -14.74 -13.72
CA PRO A 111 31.17 -13.34 -14.15
C PRO A 111 30.25 -13.14 -15.36
N HIS A 112 29.56 -11.99 -15.42
CA HIS A 112 28.78 -11.64 -16.60
C HIS A 112 29.72 -11.34 -17.76
N THR A 113 29.76 -12.23 -18.75
CA THR A 113 30.65 -12.15 -19.92
C THR A 113 29.96 -11.48 -21.10
N GLU A 114 30.72 -11.05 -22.12
CA GLU A 114 30.13 -10.54 -23.37
C GLU A 114 29.25 -11.60 -24.06
N GLY A 115 29.60 -12.89 -23.98
CA GLY A 115 28.81 -13.97 -24.54
C GLY A 115 27.46 -14.16 -23.84
N LEU A 116 27.40 -13.98 -22.52
CA LEU A 116 26.12 -13.96 -21.79
C LEU A 116 25.23 -12.81 -22.29
N VAL A 117 25.81 -11.61 -22.42
CA VAL A 117 25.10 -10.41 -22.83
C VAL A 117 24.51 -10.54 -24.23
N GLU A 118 25.30 -11.04 -25.20
CA GLU A 118 24.85 -11.27 -26.57
C GLU A 118 23.69 -12.26 -26.62
N ARG A 119 23.84 -13.43 -25.97
CA ARG A 119 22.80 -14.47 -25.97
C ARG A 119 21.52 -14.02 -25.26
N LEU A 120 21.61 -13.26 -24.16
CA LEU A 120 20.44 -12.67 -23.51
C LEU A 120 19.73 -11.66 -24.43
N ALA A 121 20.48 -10.77 -25.08
CA ALA A 121 19.93 -9.76 -25.98
C ALA A 121 19.23 -10.39 -27.21
N GLU A 122 19.81 -11.45 -27.77
CA GLU A 122 19.25 -12.15 -28.94
C GLU A 122 17.94 -12.88 -28.64
N ASN A 123 17.75 -13.38 -27.40
CA ASN A 123 16.66 -14.29 -27.07
C ASN A 123 15.57 -13.69 -26.18
N ALA A 124 15.80 -12.53 -25.56
CA ALA A 124 14.85 -11.93 -24.60
C ALA A 124 13.45 -11.65 -25.17
N SER A 125 13.32 -11.46 -26.49
CA SER A 125 12.03 -11.26 -27.17
C SER A 125 11.33 -12.57 -27.60
N ASP A 126 11.95 -13.74 -27.42
CA ASP A 126 11.29 -15.03 -27.64
C ASP A 126 10.42 -15.37 -26.41
N PRO A 127 9.08 -15.51 -26.55
CA PRO A 127 8.19 -15.79 -25.43
C PRO A 127 8.49 -17.10 -24.68
N TYR A 128 9.09 -18.10 -25.34
CA TYR A 128 9.46 -19.37 -24.69
C TYR A 128 10.75 -19.25 -23.87
N PHE A 129 11.70 -18.47 -24.37
CA PHE A 129 12.90 -18.13 -23.62
C PHE A 129 12.56 -17.25 -22.42
N ALA A 130 11.75 -16.21 -22.62
CA ALA A 130 11.34 -15.27 -21.59
C ALA A 130 10.60 -15.94 -20.42
N GLU A 131 9.59 -16.77 -20.72
CA GLU A 131 8.87 -17.56 -19.71
C GLU A 131 9.83 -18.44 -18.90
N ALA A 132 10.72 -19.19 -19.57
CA ALA A 132 11.64 -20.08 -18.90
C ALA A 132 12.72 -19.33 -18.11
N LEU A 133 13.19 -18.18 -18.58
CA LEU A 133 14.17 -17.37 -17.86
C LEU A 133 13.59 -16.91 -16.52
N LEU A 134 12.35 -16.42 -16.53
CA LEU A 134 11.65 -15.98 -15.31
C LEU A 134 11.24 -17.13 -14.40
N ALA A 135 11.00 -18.32 -14.95
CA ALA A 135 10.76 -19.51 -14.15
C ALA A 135 12.00 -19.96 -13.37
N GLU A 136 13.20 -19.60 -13.84
CA GLU A 136 14.48 -19.99 -13.25
C GLU A 136 15.15 -18.87 -12.45
N LEU A 137 14.68 -17.62 -12.58
CA LEU A 137 15.14 -16.45 -11.83
C LEU A 137 14.02 -15.95 -10.92
N SER A 138 14.14 -16.24 -9.62
CA SER A 138 13.16 -15.72 -8.65
C SER A 138 13.22 -14.18 -8.58
N PRO A 139 12.14 -13.50 -8.13
CA PRO A 139 12.17 -12.07 -7.86
C PRO A 139 13.31 -11.62 -6.93
N GLU A 140 13.65 -12.45 -5.94
CA GLU A 140 14.77 -12.22 -5.02
C GLU A 140 16.13 -12.31 -5.74
N GLU A 141 16.32 -13.29 -6.63
CA GLU A 141 17.55 -13.41 -7.41
C GLU A 141 17.70 -12.29 -8.44
N LEU A 142 16.60 -11.87 -9.05
CA LEU A 142 16.56 -10.69 -9.90
C LEU A 142 16.95 -9.44 -9.11
N ALA A 143 16.34 -9.23 -7.95
CA ALA A 143 16.67 -8.11 -7.06
C ALA A 143 18.14 -8.13 -6.63
N THR A 144 18.67 -9.30 -6.25
CA THR A 144 20.09 -9.49 -5.89
C THR A 144 21.01 -9.09 -7.03
N TYR A 145 20.69 -9.50 -8.26
CA TYR A 145 21.44 -9.07 -9.44
C TYR A 145 21.36 -7.55 -9.62
N LEU A 146 20.16 -6.96 -9.56
CA LEU A 146 19.97 -5.52 -9.75
C LEU A 146 20.72 -4.69 -8.70
N GLU A 147 20.69 -5.11 -7.44
CA GLU A 147 21.44 -4.52 -6.34
C GLU A 147 22.96 -4.56 -6.59
N SER A 148 23.46 -5.67 -7.13
CA SER A 148 24.89 -5.82 -7.44
C SER A 148 25.38 -4.87 -8.54
N VAL A 149 24.47 -4.30 -9.33
CA VAL A 149 24.78 -3.36 -10.42
C VAL A 149 24.81 -1.93 -9.90
N ASP A 150 26.00 -1.47 -9.54
CA ASP A 150 26.21 -0.09 -9.11
C ASP A 150 26.85 0.77 -10.21
N PHE A 151 26.01 1.58 -10.87
CA PHE A 151 26.41 2.58 -11.85
C PHE A 151 27.00 3.86 -11.23
N SER A 152 26.94 4.03 -9.91
CA SER A 152 27.51 5.18 -9.20
C SER A 152 29.01 5.03 -8.91
N VAL A 153 29.51 3.79 -8.85
CA VAL A 153 30.94 3.49 -8.66
C VAL A 153 31.74 4.01 -9.83
N GLN A 154 32.59 5.01 -9.59
CA GLN A 154 33.46 5.54 -10.63
C GLN A 154 34.57 4.56 -10.99
N ARG A 155 34.55 4.04 -12.23
CA ARG A 155 35.65 3.26 -12.79
C ARG A 155 36.47 4.14 -13.76
N PRO A 156 37.77 3.86 -13.93
CA PRO A 156 38.61 4.67 -14.80
C PRO A 156 38.38 4.34 -16.29
N GLY A 157 38.03 5.37 -17.09
CA GLY A 157 38.10 5.36 -18.54
C GLY A 157 37.26 4.26 -19.21
N GLN A 158 37.92 3.37 -19.96
CA GLN A 158 37.25 2.32 -20.73
C GLN A 158 36.51 1.30 -19.87
N ALA A 159 36.99 1.04 -18.65
CA ALA A 159 36.36 0.06 -17.75
C ALA A 159 34.94 0.48 -17.31
N GLU A 160 34.70 1.79 -17.17
CA GLU A 160 33.36 2.33 -16.86
C GLU A 160 32.41 2.13 -18.04
N ILE A 161 32.89 2.42 -19.25
CA ILE A 161 32.10 2.26 -20.48
C ILE A 161 31.74 0.79 -20.70
N ASP A 162 32.71 -0.12 -20.50
CA ASP A 162 32.50 -1.56 -20.69
C ASP A 162 31.53 -2.12 -19.63
N TYR A 163 31.66 -1.68 -18.38
CA TYR A 163 30.74 -2.05 -17.30
C TYR A 163 29.31 -1.56 -17.60
N ALA A 164 29.17 -0.27 -17.91
CA ALA A 164 27.88 0.35 -18.21
C ALA A 164 27.19 -0.31 -19.40
N ARG A 165 27.95 -0.59 -20.48
CA ARG A 165 27.44 -1.29 -21.64
C ARG A 165 26.96 -2.69 -21.28
N ARG A 166 27.77 -3.44 -20.53
CA ARG A 166 27.47 -4.84 -20.20
C ARG A 166 26.22 -4.98 -19.36
N HIS A 167 26.19 -4.32 -18.20
CA HIS A 167 25.07 -4.44 -17.28
C HIS A 167 23.83 -3.69 -17.78
N GLY A 168 24.01 -2.59 -18.54
CA GLY A 168 22.92 -1.92 -19.22
C GLY A 168 22.19 -2.85 -20.18
N VAL A 169 22.90 -3.61 -21.02
CA VAL A 169 22.27 -4.57 -21.93
C VAL A 169 21.60 -5.71 -21.17
N ILE A 170 22.21 -6.27 -20.12
CA ILE A 170 21.57 -7.31 -19.32
C ILE A 170 20.26 -6.82 -18.71
N ILE A 171 20.25 -5.62 -18.10
CA ILE A 171 19.04 -5.03 -17.53
C ILE A 171 17.98 -4.83 -18.60
N THR A 172 18.34 -4.30 -19.78
CA THR A 172 17.41 -4.16 -20.90
C THR A 172 16.86 -5.50 -21.39
N SER A 173 17.69 -6.55 -21.45
CA SER A 173 17.26 -7.90 -21.80
C SER A 173 16.30 -8.49 -20.77
N LEU A 174 16.57 -8.31 -19.47
CA LEU A 174 15.68 -8.74 -18.39
C LEU A 174 14.33 -8.03 -18.45
N ARG A 175 14.31 -6.72 -18.69
CA ARG A 175 13.05 -5.97 -18.92
C ARG A 175 12.30 -6.49 -20.14
N THR A 176 13.02 -6.75 -21.23
CA THR A 176 12.42 -7.27 -22.46
C THR A 176 11.80 -8.65 -22.23
N ALA A 177 12.51 -9.56 -21.55
CA ALA A 177 11.98 -10.88 -21.19
C ALA A 177 10.75 -10.76 -20.28
N LEU A 178 10.82 -9.94 -19.24
CA LEU A 178 9.70 -9.70 -18.32
C LEU A 178 8.45 -9.21 -19.06
N GLN A 179 8.59 -8.21 -19.93
CA GLN A 179 7.48 -7.70 -20.73
C GLN A 179 6.97 -8.70 -21.77
N THR A 180 7.87 -9.46 -22.40
CA THR A 180 7.52 -10.46 -23.41
C THR A 180 6.68 -11.56 -22.78
N ALA A 181 7.09 -12.09 -21.62
CA ALA A 181 6.32 -13.08 -20.87
C ALA A 181 4.96 -12.53 -20.42
N ALA A 182 4.92 -11.29 -19.90
CA ALA A 182 3.68 -10.67 -19.45
C ALA A 182 2.67 -10.43 -20.57
N ARG A 183 3.11 -9.90 -21.72
CA ARG A 183 2.23 -9.67 -22.89
C ARG A 183 1.75 -10.97 -23.52
N ALA A 184 2.59 -12.00 -23.50
CA ALA A 184 2.26 -13.33 -24.02
C ALA A 184 1.34 -14.14 -23.08
N ASP A 185 0.99 -13.62 -21.89
CA ASP A 185 0.27 -14.35 -20.85
C ASP A 185 1.00 -15.65 -20.43
N ARG A 186 2.33 -15.53 -20.28
CA ARG A 186 3.26 -16.62 -19.93
C ARG A 186 4.18 -16.25 -18.76
N LEU A 187 3.75 -15.34 -17.89
CA LEU A 187 4.44 -15.18 -16.61
C LEU A 187 4.34 -16.48 -15.82
N PRO A 188 5.40 -16.90 -15.10
CA PRO A 188 5.28 -18.00 -14.16
C PRO A 188 4.15 -17.74 -13.15
N ASP A 189 3.47 -18.79 -12.73
CA ASP A 189 2.37 -18.69 -11.77
C ASP A 189 2.84 -18.01 -10.48
N GLY A 190 2.13 -16.94 -10.07
CA GLY A 190 2.45 -16.20 -8.85
C GLY A 190 3.65 -15.24 -8.97
N TYR A 191 4.26 -15.08 -10.15
CA TYR A 191 5.49 -14.28 -10.28
C TYR A 191 5.24 -12.79 -10.01
N ALA A 192 4.12 -12.25 -10.48
CA ALA A 192 3.75 -10.86 -10.25
C ALA A 192 3.48 -10.57 -8.77
N GLU A 193 2.81 -11.51 -8.08
CA GLU A 193 2.56 -11.46 -6.66
C GLU A 193 3.86 -11.51 -5.87
N GLN A 194 4.80 -12.38 -6.26
CA GLN A 194 6.12 -12.47 -5.63
C GLN A 194 6.96 -11.20 -5.86
N LEU A 195 6.90 -10.58 -7.05
CA LEU A 195 7.54 -9.28 -7.30
C LEU A 195 7.00 -8.22 -6.33
N SER A 196 5.67 -8.13 -6.21
CA SER A 196 5.01 -7.19 -5.30
C SER A 196 5.40 -7.46 -3.84
N GLU A 197 5.30 -8.72 -3.40
CA GLU A 197 5.65 -9.14 -2.04
C GLU A 197 7.12 -8.82 -1.71
N PHE A 198 8.05 -9.09 -2.62
CA PHE A 198 9.47 -8.81 -2.41
C PHE A 198 9.75 -7.30 -2.31
N ILE A 199 9.11 -6.47 -3.13
CA ILE A 199 9.25 -5.01 -3.02
C ILE A 199 8.85 -4.49 -1.63
N TRP A 200 7.89 -5.15 -0.98
CA TRP A 200 7.41 -4.75 0.34
C TRP A 200 8.14 -5.37 1.53
N THR A 201 8.73 -6.56 1.35
CA THR A 201 9.22 -7.40 2.46
C THR A 201 10.67 -7.84 2.32
N GLY A 202 11.28 -7.65 1.14
CA GLY A 202 12.65 -8.03 0.83
C GLY A 202 13.71 -7.11 1.47
N ASP A 203 14.98 -7.45 1.25
CA ASP A 203 16.11 -6.62 1.71
C ASP A 203 16.13 -5.25 1.01
N GLY A 204 16.52 -4.20 1.71
CA GLY A 204 16.22 -2.83 1.30
C GLY A 204 16.87 -2.36 0.01
N ALA A 205 18.13 -2.71 -0.18
CA ALA A 205 18.82 -2.35 -1.41
C ALA A 205 18.26 -3.13 -2.62
N GLY A 206 17.98 -4.43 -2.48
CA GLY A 206 17.35 -5.26 -3.50
C GLY A 206 15.90 -4.86 -3.81
N ALA A 207 15.08 -4.58 -2.80
CA ALA A 207 13.68 -4.19 -2.96
C ALA A 207 13.55 -2.84 -3.68
N VAL A 208 14.37 -1.86 -3.32
CA VAL A 208 14.45 -0.57 -4.01
C VAL A 208 14.94 -0.74 -5.45
N ALA A 209 15.99 -1.53 -5.67
CA ALA A 209 16.52 -1.79 -7.01
C ALA A 209 15.48 -2.47 -7.91
N LEU A 210 14.68 -3.39 -7.37
CA LEU A 210 13.59 -4.03 -8.09
C LEU A 210 12.44 -3.05 -8.40
N ALA A 211 12.07 -2.20 -7.45
CA ALA A 211 11.05 -1.18 -7.64
C ALA A 211 11.43 -0.17 -8.74
N ASP A 212 12.69 0.30 -8.73
CA ASP A 212 13.23 1.19 -9.77
C ASP A 212 13.31 0.49 -11.12
N PHE A 213 13.72 -0.79 -11.14
CA PHE A 213 13.74 -1.59 -12.35
C PHE A 213 12.36 -1.65 -13.04
N LEU A 214 11.29 -1.90 -12.28
CA LEU A 214 9.92 -1.92 -12.79
C LEU A 214 9.45 -0.53 -13.21
N ASN A 215 9.72 0.51 -12.42
CA ASN A 215 9.33 1.89 -12.73
C ASN A 215 9.98 2.39 -14.03
N ASP A 216 11.25 2.06 -14.25
CA ASP A 216 12.01 2.48 -15.43
C ASP A 216 11.71 1.64 -16.68
N THR A 217 10.79 0.68 -16.57
CA THR A 217 10.34 -0.14 -17.69
C THR A 217 9.23 0.57 -18.45
N GLU A 218 9.55 1.13 -19.63
CA GLU A 218 8.58 1.79 -20.52
C GLU A 218 7.43 0.85 -20.92
N ASP A 219 6.18 1.31 -20.84
CA ASP A 219 4.98 0.51 -21.16
C ASP A 219 4.89 -0.83 -20.42
N LEU A 220 5.22 -0.81 -19.12
CA LEU A 220 5.10 -1.96 -18.22
C LEU A 220 3.69 -2.56 -18.31
N HIS A 221 3.64 -3.88 -18.49
CA HIS A 221 2.37 -4.59 -18.63
C HIS A 221 1.53 -4.48 -17.34
N PRO A 222 0.19 -4.31 -17.42
CA PRO A 222 -0.65 -4.12 -16.23
C PRO A 222 -0.57 -5.24 -15.19
N SER A 223 -0.23 -6.47 -15.60
CA SER A 223 -0.03 -7.59 -14.67
C SER A 223 1.21 -7.44 -13.77
N LEU A 224 2.12 -6.52 -14.08
CA LEU A 224 3.37 -6.30 -13.37
C LEU A 224 3.42 -4.97 -12.62
N ALA A 225 2.31 -4.23 -12.58
CA ALA A 225 2.19 -2.84 -12.16
C ALA A 225 3.29 -2.35 -11.20
N ALA A 226 4.05 -1.35 -11.64
CA ALA A 226 5.11 -0.76 -10.82
C ALA A 226 4.53 -0.12 -9.56
N PRO A 227 5.26 -0.12 -8.43
CA PRO A 227 4.86 0.64 -7.26
C PRO A 227 4.76 2.13 -7.60
N THR A 228 3.76 2.81 -7.01
CA THR A 228 3.62 4.27 -7.14
C THR A 228 4.82 4.99 -6.55
N SER A 229 5.01 6.29 -6.87
CA SER A 229 6.04 7.10 -6.20
C SER A 229 5.87 7.09 -4.68
N GLU A 230 4.63 7.18 -4.20
CA GLU A 230 4.29 7.10 -2.77
C GLU A 230 4.68 5.74 -2.16
N ALA A 231 4.41 4.63 -2.87
CA ALA A 231 4.80 3.30 -2.45
C ALA A 231 6.33 3.15 -2.36
N ARG A 232 7.09 3.74 -3.30
CA ARG A 232 8.56 3.74 -3.26
C ARG A 232 9.13 4.55 -2.11
N GLU A 233 8.58 5.74 -1.85
CA GLU A 233 8.97 6.54 -0.69
C GLU A 233 8.67 5.79 0.62
N MET A 234 7.56 5.05 0.68
CA MET A 234 7.23 4.18 1.82
C MET A 234 8.23 3.03 1.99
N VAL A 235 8.59 2.32 0.90
CA VAL A 235 9.60 1.26 0.91
C VAL A 235 10.94 1.80 1.39
N THR A 236 11.37 2.96 0.86
CA THR A 236 12.61 3.64 1.26
C THR A 236 12.58 3.96 2.76
N GLY A 237 11.51 4.59 3.24
CA GLY A 237 11.36 4.94 4.66
C GLY A 237 11.37 3.70 5.58
N TYR A 238 10.72 2.62 5.17
CA TYR A 238 10.78 1.35 5.91
C TYR A 238 12.23 0.85 6.05
N HIS A 239 13.00 0.87 4.95
CA HIS A 239 14.39 0.40 4.99
C HIS A 239 15.30 1.29 5.82
N ASP A 240 15.14 2.61 5.76
CA ASP A 240 15.89 3.54 6.62
C ASP A 240 15.70 3.20 8.11
N LEU A 241 14.49 2.79 8.49
CA LEU A 241 14.18 2.38 9.87
C LEU A 241 14.81 1.03 10.24
N VAL A 242 14.85 0.07 9.32
CA VAL A 242 15.52 -1.23 9.53
C VAL A 242 17.03 -1.05 9.64
N GLU A 243 17.64 -0.27 8.75
CA GLU A 243 19.09 0.02 8.77
C GLU A 243 19.49 0.74 10.07
N ALA A 244 18.66 1.66 10.54
CA ALA A 244 18.85 2.34 11.81
C ALA A 244 18.60 1.44 13.04
N GLY A 245 18.15 0.20 12.84
CA GLY A 245 17.83 -0.75 13.91
C GLY A 245 16.59 -0.40 14.73
N VAL A 246 15.70 0.44 14.18
CA VAL A 246 14.40 0.77 14.79
C VAL A 246 13.42 -0.39 14.61
N LEU A 247 13.37 -0.94 13.39
CA LEU A 247 12.50 -2.06 13.03
C LEU A 247 13.32 -3.31 12.78
N THR A 248 12.75 -4.46 13.12
CA THR A 248 13.37 -5.78 12.92
C THR A 248 12.47 -6.74 12.15
N ALA A 249 11.23 -6.36 11.90
CA ALA A 249 10.24 -7.14 11.16
C ALA A 249 9.64 -6.33 9.99
N PRO A 250 8.96 -7.00 9.04
CA PRO A 250 8.13 -6.32 8.06
C PRO A 250 7.07 -5.43 8.73
N PRO A 251 6.78 -4.24 8.18
CA PRO A 251 5.93 -3.28 8.86
C PRO A 251 4.48 -3.78 8.90
N THR A 252 3.80 -3.61 10.04
CA THR A 252 2.36 -3.85 10.13
C THR A 252 1.58 -2.80 9.33
N ALA A 253 0.26 -2.98 9.20
CA ALA A 253 -0.57 -2.05 8.41
C ALA A 253 -0.47 -0.60 8.90
N TYR A 254 -0.55 -0.38 10.21
CA TYR A 254 -0.45 0.96 10.79
C TYR A 254 0.98 1.50 10.81
N LEU A 255 2.00 0.64 10.85
CA LEU A 255 3.38 1.10 10.70
C LEU A 255 3.64 1.63 9.27
N ARG A 256 3.10 0.97 8.24
CA ARG A 256 3.13 1.48 6.86
C ARG A 256 2.39 2.79 6.72
N GLU A 257 1.21 2.89 7.33
CA GLU A 257 0.42 4.13 7.32
C GLU A 257 1.16 5.28 8.00
N TRP A 258 1.79 5.03 9.15
CA TRP A 258 2.60 6.01 9.85
C TRP A 258 3.77 6.50 8.99
N ILE A 259 4.52 5.59 8.36
CA ILE A 259 5.61 5.94 7.43
C ILE A 259 5.10 6.86 6.32
N GLY A 260 3.92 6.57 5.76
CA GLY A 260 3.26 7.42 4.77
C GLY A 260 2.91 8.82 5.31
N ASN A 261 2.35 8.90 6.52
CA ASN A 261 1.91 10.16 7.13
C ASN A 261 3.07 11.09 7.53
N VAL A 262 4.28 10.56 7.71
CA VAL A 262 5.47 11.34 8.10
C VAL A 262 6.45 11.59 6.93
N GLN A 263 6.04 11.30 5.69
CA GLN A 263 6.87 11.55 4.51
C GLN A 263 7.38 13.00 4.46
N GLY A 264 8.62 13.16 4.00
CA GLY A 264 9.31 14.46 3.93
C GLY A 264 9.93 14.95 5.25
N ARG A 265 9.84 14.17 6.33
CA ARG A 265 10.51 14.41 7.61
C ARG A 265 11.71 13.47 7.80
N ASP A 266 12.52 13.74 8.82
CA ASP A 266 13.55 12.79 9.28
C ASP A 266 12.87 11.64 10.04
N LEU A 267 12.51 10.60 9.29
CA LEU A 267 11.76 9.44 9.75
C LEU A 267 12.47 8.69 10.88
N VAL A 268 13.78 8.48 10.76
CA VAL A 268 14.59 7.76 11.76
C VAL A 268 14.68 8.58 13.05
N ALA A 269 14.94 9.88 12.97
CA ALA A 269 14.99 10.73 14.15
C ALA A 269 13.63 10.78 14.87
N LEU A 270 12.53 10.87 14.11
CA LEU A 270 11.18 10.86 14.66
C LEU A 270 10.85 9.51 15.33
N ALA A 271 11.18 8.39 14.68
CA ALA A 271 11.00 7.06 15.25
C ALA A 271 11.75 6.90 16.58
N GLN A 272 13.01 7.33 16.63
CA GLN A 272 13.84 7.27 17.84
C GLN A 272 13.32 8.18 18.95
N GLN A 273 12.82 9.37 18.59
CA GLN A 273 12.23 10.31 19.54
C GLN A 273 10.95 9.75 20.17
N GLU A 274 10.04 9.21 19.37
CA GLU A 274 8.74 8.71 19.82
C GLU A 274 8.78 7.24 20.31
N GLY A 275 9.94 6.58 20.18
CA GLY A 275 10.15 5.21 20.62
C GLY A 275 9.42 4.17 19.77
N VAL A 276 9.32 4.40 18.45
CA VAL A 276 8.72 3.48 17.48
C VAL A 276 9.53 2.19 17.40
N GLN A 277 8.82 1.06 17.33
CA GLN A 277 9.28 -0.32 17.26
C GLN A 277 8.25 -1.14 16.44
N ASP A 278 8.58 -2.39 16.12
CA ASP A 278 7.74 -3.28 15.31
C ASP A 278 6.29 -3.42 15.82
N ASP A 279 6.11 -3.46 17.14
CA ASP A 279 4.83 -3.70 17.84
C ASP A 279 4.12 -2.40 18.27
N THR A 280 4.62 -1.23 17.87
CA THR A 280 4.16 0.06 18.40
C THR A 280 2.65 0.26 18.26
N PHE A 281 2.07 -0.18 17.14
CA PHE A 281 0.66 0.02 16.81
C PHE A 281 -0.21 -1.22 17.05
N ASP A 282 0.31 -2.29 17.68
CA ASP A 282 -0.42 -3.54 17.87
C ASP A 282 -1.73 -3.32 18.66
N LEU A 283 -1.68 -2.49 19.69
CA LEU A 283 -2.85 -2.12 20.48
C LEU A 283 -3.96 -1.50 19.60
N LEU A 284 -3.61 -0.66 18.61
CA LEU A 284 -4.61 -0.04 17.73
C LEU A 284 -5.26 -1.07 16.79
N MET A 285 -4.55 -2.16 16.44
CA MET A 285 -5.10 -3.23 15.60
C MET A 285 -6.20 -4.04 16.29
N GLU A 286 -6.27 -3.98 17.63
CA GLU A 286 -7.33 -4.63 18.42
C GLU A 286 -8.61 -3.79 18.48
N LEU A 287 -8.53 -2.52 18.09
CA LEU A 287 -9.62 -1.55 18.23
C LEU A 287 -10.40 -1.37 16.93
N GLU A 288 -11.59 -0.80 17.08
CA GLU A 288 -12.37 -0.38 15.93
C GLU A 288 -11.83 0.94 15.36
N VAL A 289 -11.40 0.90 14.09
CA VAL A 289 -10.99 2.10 13.35
C VAL A 289 -12.17 2.71 12.61
N ILE A 290 -12.31 4.03 12.72
CA ILE A 290 -13.25 4.86 11.97
C ILE A 290 -12.42 5.89 11.19
N ARG A 291 -12.78 6.12 9.92
CA ARG A 291 -12.06 7.03 9.03
C ARG A 291 -12.89 8.27 8.75
N ASP A 292 -12.28 9.44 8.83
CA ASP A 292 -12.92 10.68 8.35
C ASP A 292 -12.84 10.82 6.81
N PRO A 293 -13.48 11.82 6.19
CA PRO A 293 -13.44 12.04 4.74
C PRO A 293 -12.01 12.22 4.18
N GLU A 294 -11.09 12.71 5.00
CA GLU A 294 -9.67 12.87 4.67
C GLU A 294 -8.86 11.59 4.86
N GLY A 295 -9.47 10.53 5.40
CA GLY A 295 -8.85 9.22 5.63
C GLY A 295 -8.10 9.08 6.96
N ARG A 296 -8.15 10.09 7.83
CA ARG A 296 -7.50 10.07 9.15
C ARG A 296 -8.18 9.05 10.06
N ALA A 297 -7.38 8.35 10.87
CA ALA A 297 -7.84 7.27 11.73
C ALA A 297 -8.31 7.78 13.10
N PHE A 298 -9.48 7.31 13.52
CA PHE A 298 -10.04 7.45 14.85
C PHE A 298 -10.23 6.05 15.43
N PHE A 299 -9.97 5.86 16.71
CA PHE A 299 -10.07 4.54 17.34
C PHE A 299 -11.10 4.53 18.45
N GLN A 300 -12.19 3.80 18.21
CA GLN A 300 -13.25 3.58 19.19
C GLN A 300 -12.88 2.39 20.09
N PHE A 301 -13.09 2.54 21.40
CA PHE A 301 -12.78 1.51 22.38
C PHE A 301 -13.81 1.45 23.51
N GLY A 302 -13.90 0.28 24.15
CA GLY A 302 -14.82 0.01 25.26
C GLY A 302 -14.11 -0.11 26.61
N LEU A 303 -14.86 -0.54 27.64
CA LEU A 303 -14.36 -0.71 29.01
C LEU A 303 -13.12 -1.63 29.10
N ASP A 304 -13.01 -2.62 28.22
CA ASP A 304 -11.89 -3.57 28.21
C ASP A 304 -10.53 -2.91 27.93
N HIS A 305 -10.52 -1.72 27.32
CA HIS A 305 -9.32 -0.93 27.02
C HIS A 305 -9.30 0.42 27.76
N ALA A 306 -10.14 0.62 28.78
CA ALA A 306 -10.20 1.88 29.51
C ALA A 306 -8.86 2.23 30.20
N ASP A 307 -8.15 1.23 30.70
CA ASP A 307 -6.84 1.40 31.35
C ASP A 307 -5.72 1.70 30.32
N ASP A 308 -5.95 1.38 29.04
CA ASP A 308 -5.02 1.66 27.93
C ASP A 308 -5.27 3.04 27.28
N ALA A 309 -6.30 3.77 27.69
CA ALA A 309 -6.79 4.96 26.99
C ALA A 309 -5.68 5.98 26.70
N ARG A 310 -4.80 6.25 27.67
CA ARG A 310 -3.65 7.15 27.49
C ARG A 310 -2.78 6.71 26.30
N ARG A 311 -2.45 5.43 26.25
CA ARG A 311 -1.63 4.86 25.17
C ARG A 311 -2.37 4.91 23.84
N ILE A 312 -3.68 4.66 23.82
CA ILE A 312 -4.50 4.73 22.60
C ILE A 312 -4.47 6.16 22.02
N ALA A 313 -4.61 7.20 22.85
CA ALA A 313 -4.53 8.58 22.39
C ALA A 313 -3.13 8.95 21.86
N GLU A 314 -2.07 8.52 22.54
CA GLU A 314 -0.69 8.70 22.09
C GLU A 314 -0.43 8.01 20.74
N LEU A 315 -0.88 6.76 20.59
CA LEU A 315 -0.70 6.01 19.35
C LEU A 315 -1.54 6.56 18.20
N THR A 316 -2.75 7.06 18.46
CA THR A 316 -3.60 7.68 17.43
C THR A 316 -2.98 8.98 16.92
N GLU A 317 -2.46 9.82 17.83
CA GLU A 317 -1.71 11.02 17.47
C GLU A 317 -0.43 10.67 16.69
N LEU A 318 0.31 9.65 17.13
CA LEU A 318 1.52 9.20 16.44
C LEU A 318 1.20 8.72 15.03
N LEU A 319 0.16 7.91 14.84
CA LEU A 319 -0.25 7.37 13.56
C LEU A 319 -0.56 8.49 12.55
N ASP A 320 -1.18 9.58 12.98
CA ASP A 320 -1.43 10.80 12.19
C ASP A 320 -0.14 11.58 11.82
N GLY A 321 1.03 11.09 12.24
CA GLY A 321 2.34 11.64 11.93
C GLY A 321 2.80 12.76 12.88
N ARG A 322 2.18 12.86 14.06
CA ARG A 322 2.50 13.88 15.07
C ARG A 322 3.48 13.35 16.12
N GLU A 323 3.78 14.18 17.12
CA GLU A 323 4.81 13.92 18.14
C GLU A 323 4.19 13.87 19.56
N PRO A 324 3.59 12.73 19.96
CA PRO A 324 2.96 12.60 21.28
C PRO A 324 3.87 12.97 22.45
N SER A 325 5.18 12.74 22.34
CA SER A 325 6.17 13.12 23.36
C SER A 325 6.15 14.62 23.69
N THR A 326 5.88 15.48 22.70
CA THR A 326 5.78 16.94 22.89
C THR A 326 4.52 17.35 23.65
N ASN A 327 3.49 16.51 23.63
CA ASN A 327 2.22 16.68 24.32
C ASN A 327 2.09 15.87 25.62
N ALA A 328 3.12 15.12 26.02
CA ALA A 328 3.10 14.28 27.22
C ALA A 328 2.80 15.08 28.50
N TRP A 329 3.34 16.29 28.62
CA TRP A 329 3.12 17.18 29.78
C TRP A 329 1.63 17.51 30.00
N ARG A 330 0.86 17.60 28.91
CA ARG A 330 -0.57 17.94 28.93
C ARG A 330 -1.37 16.79 29.54
N ARG A 331 -1.11 15.56 29.08
CA ARG A 331 -1.71 14.32 29.61
C ARG A 331 -1.31 14.06 31.05
N ASP A 332 -0.07 14.35 31.43
CA ASP A 332 0.40 14.25 32.81
C ASP A 332 -0.32 15.23 33.74
N ALA A 333 -0.49 16.48 33.32
CA ALA A 333 -1.25 17.46 34.09
C ALA A 333 -2.75 17.14 34.15
N ASN A 334 -3.27 16.54 33.08
CA ASN A 334 -4.64 16.05 32.99
C ASN A 334 -4.79 14.57 33.41
N SER A 335 -3.91 14.06 34.27
CA SER A 335 -3.88 12.63 34.61
C SER A 335 -5.22 12.10 35.15
N TRP A 336 -6.01 12.97 35.76
CA TRP A 336 -7.35 12.70 36.29
C TRP A 336 -8.35 12.22 35.23
N THR A 337 -8.12 12.53 33.95
CA THR A 337 -8.92 11.98 32.85
C THR A 337 -8.71 10.47 32.70
N PHE A 338 -7.49 9.99 32.91
CA PHE A 338 -7.11 8.58 32.77
C PHE A 338 -7.26 7.82 34.08
N ASP A 339 -6.74 8.39 35.16
CA ASP A 339 -6.63 7.76 36.46
C ASP A 339 -6.89 8.74 37.60
N THR A 340 -7.57 8.29 38.65
CA THR A 340 -7.69 9.04 39.91
C THR A 340 -7.01 8.31 41.06
N LEU A 341 -6.77 9.03 42.17
CA LEU A 341 -6.29 8.47 43.45
C LEU A 341 -7.19 7.34 44.01
N LEU A 342 -8.43 7.20 43.52
CA LEU A 342 -9.39 6.16 43.87
C LEU A 342 -9.60 5.12 42.75
N GLY A 343 -8.78 5.16 41.71
CA GLY A 343 -8.65 4.12 40.68
C GLY A 343 -9.70 4.14 39.57
N GLN A 344 -10.44 5.23 39.38
CA GLN A 344 -11.32 5.41 38.22
C GLN A 344 -11.14 6.83 37.65
N GLY A 345 -10.52 6.97 36.48
CA GLY A 345 -10.51 8.22 35.72
C GLY A 345 -11.83 8.48 34.99
N ASP A 346 -11.96 9.68 34.43
CA ASP A 346 -13.19 10.10 33.74
C ASP A 346 -13.49 9.28 32.49
N ILE A 347 -12.48 8.74 31.81
CA ILE A 347 -12.68 7.79 30.70
C ILE A 347 -13.54 6.61 31.14
N ARG A 348 -13.20 6.00 32.29
CA ARG A 348 -13.95 4.85 32.80
C ARG A 348 -15.33 5.26 33.31
N LEU A 349 -15.48 6.49 33.80
CA LEU A 349 -16.78 7.03 34.18
C LEU A 349 -17.72 7.13 32.96
N VAL A 350 -17.26 7.76 31.87
CA VAL A 350 -18.04 7.89 30.62
C VAL A 350 -18.47 6.52 30.09
N LEU A 351 -17.54 5.56 30.05
CA LEU A 351 -17.82 4.20 29.55
C LEU A 351 -18.77 3.42 30.47
N ASN A 352 -18.63 3.53 31.80
CA ASN A 352 -19.58 2.92 32.74
C ASN A 352 -20.98 3.53 32.62
N ASP A 353 -21.03 4.83 32.33
CA ASP A 353 -22.26 5.58 32.07
C ASP A 353 -22.86 5.28 30.69
N GLY A 354 -22.29 4.36 29.92
CA GLY A 354 -22.87 3.86 28.67
C GLY A 354 -22.56 4.74 27.46
N GLY A 355 -21.78 5.81 27.66
CA GLY A 355 -21.27 6.62 26.57
C GLY A 355 -20.23 5.87 25.73
N ALA A 356 -19.98 6.38 24.53
CA ALA A 356 -18.92 5.90 23.65
C ALA A 356 -17.76 6.89 23.60
N LEU A 357 -16.55 6.37 23.37
CA LEU A 357 -15.33 7.15 23.24
C LEU A 357 -14.57 6.78 21.97
N ALA A 358 -13.99 7.77 21.32
CA ALA A 358 -13.01 7.57 20.26
C ALA A 358 -11.77 8.44 20.51
N ALA A 359 -10.59 7.84 20.41
CA ALA A 359 -9.34 8.59 20.34
C ALA A 359 -9.23 9.27 18.98
N THR A 360 -8.74 10.51 19.00
CA THR A 360 -8.64 11.36 17.81
C THR A 360 -7.18 11.54 17.38
N PRO A 361 -6.94 11.86 16.11
CA PRO A 361 -5.60 12.16 15.63
C PRO A 361 -4.99 13.46 16.22
N GLU A 362 -5.76 14.27 16.95
CA GLU A 362 -5.23 15.40 17.76
C GLU A 362 -4.75 14.97 19.17
N GLY A 363 -4.78 13.66 19.47
CA GLY A 363 -4.30 13.12 20.74
C GLY A 363 -5.21 13.39 21.94
N ILE A 364 -6.48 13.69 21.69
CA ILE A 364 -7.58 13.83 22.66
C ILE A 364 -8.68 12.80 22.37
N PHE A 365 -9.73 12.75 23.19
CA PHE A 365 -10.90 11.90 22.96
C PHE A 365 -12.13 12.72 22.56
N MET A 366 -13.02 12.08 21.81
CA MET A 366 -14.41 12.51 21.63
C MET A 366 -15.32 11.57 22.39
N ALA A 367 -16.36 12.12 23.04
CA ALA A 367 -17.36 11.34 23.75
C ALA A 367 -18.78 11.71 23.32
N VAL A 368 -19.64 10.71 23.18
CA VAL A 368 -21.11 10.88 23.06
C VAL A 368 -21.78 10.14 24.21
N GLY A 369 -22.77 10.79 24.84
CA GLY A 369 -23.57 10.23 25.93
C GLY A 369 -24.73 9.34 25.48
N ASP A 370 -25.15 8.44 26.37
CA ASP A 370 -26.32 7.56 26.21
C ASP A 370 -27.61 8.27 26.66
N SER A 371 -28.42 8.70 25.69
CA SER A 371 -29.69 9.41 25.93
C SER A 371 -30.76 8.55 26.60
N SER A 372 -30.58 7.22 26.69
CA SER A 372 -31.50 6.32 27.38
C SER A 372 -31.34 6.37 28.90
N ARG A 373 -30.30 7.04 29.41
CA ARG A 373 -30.02 7.19 30.84
C ARG A 373 -30.43 8.58 31.31
N LEU A 374 -30.97 8.64 32.54
CA LEU A 374 -31.56 9.86 33.09
C LEU A 374 -30.56 10.97 33.42
N VAL A 375 -29.28 10.62 33.64
CA VAL A 375 -28.14 11.52 33.82
C VAL A 375 -26.88 10.76 33.43
N THR A 376 -26.14 11.24 32.43
CA THR A 376 -24.80 10.74 32.10
C THR A 376 -23.71 11.69 32.64
N SER A 377 -22.47 11.24 32.80
CA SER A 377 -21.35 12.16 33.06
C SER A 377 -21.17 13.18 31.93
N THR A 378 -21.46 12.79 30.68
CA THR A 378 -21.50 13.71 29.53
C THR A 378 -22.60 14.77 29.66
N ASP A 379 -23.80 14.43 30.17
CA ASP A 379 -24.90 15.38 30.44
C ASP A 379 -24.53 16.48 31.43
N LEU A 380 -23.76 16.13 32.47
CA LEU A 380 -23.44 17.05 33.56
C LEU A 380 -22.43 18.13 33.13
N PHE A 381 -21.65 17.86 32.08
CA PHE A 381 -20.52 18.68 31.69
C PHE A 381 -20.62 19.25 30.26
N ALA A 382 -21.37 18.66 29.34
CA ALA A 382 -21.57 19.18 27.99
C ALA A 382 -22.58 20.35 27.96
N HIS A 383 -22.14 21.54 27.54
CA HIS A 383 -22.99 22.73 27.35
C HIS A 383 -22.77 23.34 25.96
N SER A 384 -23.82 23.82 25.29
CA SER A 384 -23.77 24.23 23.86
C SER A 384 -23.18 23.10 22.98
N GLY A 385 -22.64 23.34 21.78
CA GLY A 385 -22.28 22.27 20.81
C GLY A 385 -21.30 21.16 21.28
N GLY A 386 -20.72 21.30 22.47
CA GLY A 386 -19.85 20.34 23.16
C GLY A 386 -19.00 21.07 24.21
N THR A 387 -18.27 20.36 25.07
CA THR A 387 -17.36 20.99 26.04
C THR A 387 -16.12 20.12 26.27
N MET A 388 -14.93 20.72 26.23
CA MET A 388 -13.70 20.04 26.61
C MET A 388 -13.57 19.87 28.12
N TRP A 389 -13.29 18.64 28.54
CA TRP A 389 -13.13 18.23 29.93
C TRP A 389 -11.84 17.42 30.08
N GLY A 390 -10.76 18.08 30.51
CA GLY A 390 -9.43 17.46 30.60
C GLY A 390 -8.90 17.08 29.23
N GLU A 391 -8.98 15.79 28.89
CA GLU A 391 -8.62 15.22 27.57
C GLU A 391 -9.84 14.78 26.73
N ILE A 392 -11.07 14.95 27.22
CA ILE A 392 -12.30 14.47 26.58
C ILE A 392 -13.13 15.64 26.06
N PHE A 393 -13.34 15.72 24.76
CA PHE A 393 -14.34 16.57 24.15
C PHE A 393 -15.71 15.89 24.22
N MET A 394 -16.56 16.37 25.14
CA MET A 394 -17.91 15.84 25.35
C MET A 394 -18.89 16.51 24.38
N ILE A 395 -19.42 15.74 23.44
CA ILE A 395 -20.31 16.24 22.39
C ILE A 395 -21.74 16.29 22.92
N ASN A 396 -22.40 17.44 22.77
CA ASN A 396 -23.78 17.63 23.20
C ASN A 396 -24.78 17.13 22.15
N GLN A 397 -24.69 15.84 21.84
CA GLN A 397 -25.52 15.14 20.85
C GLN A 397 -25.74 13.69 21.28
N GLU A 398 -26.29 13.50 22.48
CA GLU A 398 -26.59 12.17 23.01
C GLU A 398 -27.50 11.36 22.07
N ASP A 399 -27.33 10.04 22.09
CA ASP A 399 -28.05 9.10 21.23
C ASP A 399 -28.38 7.81 22.00
N GLU A 400 -29.34 7.01 21.51
CA GLU A 400 -29.60 5.67 22.06
C GLU A 400 -28.49 4.68 21.64
N ASP A 401 -27.73 4.99 20.58
CA ASP A 401 -26.51 4.32 20.18
C ASP A 401 -25.33 5.31 20.07
N PRO A 402 -24.67 5.63 21.21
CA PRO A 402 -23.58 6.60 21.24
C PRO A 402 -22.40 6.23 20.32
N GLY A 403 -22.15 4.93 20.14
CA GLY A 403 -21.07 4.43 19.29
C GLY A 403 -21.35 4.71 17.82
N GLN A 404 -22.56 4.37 17.36
CA GLN A 404 -22.98 4.71 15.99
C GLN A 404 -23.01 6.23 15.78
N ARG A 405 -23.39 7.02 16.80
CA ARG A 405 -23.38 8.48 16.70
C ARG A 405 -21.97 9.05 16.51
N LEU A 406 -20.98 8.54 17.25
CA LEU A 406 -19.57 8.92 17.04
C LEU A 406 -19.13 8.58 15.61
N ARG A 407 -19.45 7.37 15.12
CA ARG A 407 -19.12 6.97 13.76
C ARG A 407 -19.70 7.92 12.72
N ASP A 408 -20.98 8.24 12.83
CA ASP A 408 -21.66 9.18 11.93
C ASP A 408 -20.94 10.55 11.89
N ILE A 409 -20.54 11.07 13.05
CA ILE A 409 -19.85 12.36 13.17
C ILE A 409 -18.48 12.33 12.47
N ILE A 410 -17.72 11.24 12.69
CA ILE A 410 -16.38 11.07 12.14
C ILE A 410 -16.45 10.90 10.62
N GLU A 411 -17.29 9.99 10.13
CA GLU A 411 -17.41 9.69 8.68
C GLU A 411 -17.94 10.89 7.88
N ILE A 412 -18.78 11.74 8.49
CA ILE A 412 -19.24 12.99 7.86
C ILE A 412 -18.16 14.08 7.93
N GLY A 413 -17.23 13.98 8.89
CA GLY A 413 -16.22 15.01 9.14
C GLY A 413 -16.83 16.30 9.72
N SER A 414 -17.97 16.23 10.40
CA SER A 414 -18.58 17.40 11.05
C SER A 414 -19.54 17.02 12.18
N LEU A 415 -19.65 17.88 13.21
CA LEU A 415 -20.69 17.77 14.24
C LEU A 415 -22.10 18.07 13.69
N SER A 416 -22.21 18.78 12.57
CA SER A 416 -23.49 19.14 11.95
C SER A 416 -23.77 18.25 10.74
N ARG A 417 -25.01 17.74 10.63
CA ARG A 417 -25.49 17.09 9.39
C ARG A 417 -25.86 18.10 8.29
N ARG A 418 -25.67 19.41 8.51
CA ARG A 418 -25.98 20.47 7.55
C ARG A 418 -24.68 20.91 6.84
N GLU A 419 -24.79 21.34 5.59
CA GLU A 419 -23.67 21.76 4.73
C GLU A 419 -22.87 22.98 5.27
N ASP A 420 -23.34 23.64 6.33
CA ASP A 420 -22.70 24.79 6.99
C ASP A 420 -21.90 24.43 8.25
N GLY A 421 -21.71 23.14 8.53
CA GLY A 421 -20.91 22.68 9.67
C GLY A 421 -19.41 22.96 9.51
N HIS A 422 -18.74 23.32 10.60
CA HIS A 422 -17.28 23.39 10.64
C HIS A 422 -16.67 21.99 10.44
N PRO A 423 -15.54 21.87 9.72
CA PRO A 423 -14.81 20.61 9.62
C PRO A 423 -14.42 20.09 11.00
N LEU A 424 -14.60 18.79 11.23
CA LEU A 424 -14.32 18.15 12.51
C LEU A 424 -12.85 18.35 12.92
N ALA A 425 -11.92 18.27 11.96
CA ALA A 425 -10.51 18.52 12.22
C ALA A 425 -10.22 19.92 12.80
N ASP A 426 -10.95 20.95 12.35
CA ASP A 426 -10.81 22.31 12.90
C ASP A 426 -11.33 22.38 14.34
N ILE A 427 -12.48 21.77 14.60
CA ILE A 427 -13.05 21.68 15.94
C ILE A 427 -12.09 20.95 16.87
N LEU A 428 -11.56 19.79 16.48
CA LEU A 428 -10.66 19.02 17.34
C LEU A 428 -9.36 19.74 17.65
N ARG A 429 -8.82 20.54 16.71
CA ARG A 429 -7.67 21.41 16.98
C ARG A 429 -8.01 22.48 18.02
N HIS A 430 -9.17 23.11 17.91
CA HIS A 430 -9.68 24.07 18.90
C HIS A 430 -9.82 23.41 20.28
N GLU A 431 -10.45 22.25 20.35
CA GLU A 431 -10.64 21.51 21.62
C GLU A 431 -9.33 21.02 22.24
N ALA A 432 -8.33 20.67 21.42
CA ALA A 432 -7.00 20.31 21.91
C ALA A 432 -6.31 21.49 22.65
N VAL A 433 -6.55 22.74 22.22
CA VAL A 433 -6.06 23.92 22.94
C VAL A 433 -6.75 24.07 24.31
N HIS A 434 -8.05 23.78 24.40
CA HIS A 434 -8.72 23.72 25.70
C HIS A 434 -8.12 22.65 26.61
N GLY A 435 -7.74 21.48 26.07
CA GLY A 435 -6.98 20.47 26.82
C GLY A 435 -5.66 21.02 27.39
N GLN A 436 -4.92 21.83 26.63
CA GLN A 436 -3.72 22.52 27.11
C GLN A 436 -4.05 23.55 28.20
N GLN A 437 -5.17 24.26 28.08
CA GLN A 437 -5.59 25.22 29.11
C GLN A 437 -5.94 24.53 30.43
N TRP A 438 -6.65 23.40 30.39
CA TRP A 438 -6.90 22.55 31.57
C TRP A 438 -5.59 22.12 32.23
N ALA A 439 -4.61 21.67 31.43
CA ALA A 439 -3.30 21.26 31.93
C ALA A 439 -2.51 22.41 32.59
N ARG A 440 -2.57 23.62 32.03
CA ARG A 440 -1.85 24.80 32.56
C ARG A 440 -2.48 25.38 33.81
N GLU A 441 -3.81 25.42 33.87
CA GLU A 441 -4.55 26.06 34.96
C GLU A 441 -4.86 25.07 36.08
N GLY A 442 -5.01 23.79 35.76
CA GLY A 442 -5.47 22.75 36.68
C GLY A 442 -6.98 22.82 36.91
N HIS A 443 -7.52 21.69 37.36
CA HIS A 443 -8.97 21.43 37.33
C HIS A 443 -9.84 22.53 37.97
N ALA A 444 -9.57 22.89 39.23
CA ALA A 444 -10.41 23.85 39.96
C ALA A 444 -10.25 25.30 39.46
N LEU A 445 -9.05 25.68 39.04
CA LEU A 445 -8.76 27.05 38.64
C LEU A 445 -9.29 27.33 37.24
N PHE A 446 -9.23 26.35 36.33
CA PHE A 446 -9.80 26.49 34.99
C PHE A 446 -11.30 26.77 35.06
N ILE A 447 -12.06 25.95 35.80
CA ILE A 447 -13.51 26.15 36.02
C ILE A 447 -13.79 27.55 36.57
N ALA A 448 -13.03 27.98 37.58
CA ALA A 448 -13.23 29.29 38.20
C ALA A 448 -12.95 30.45 37.24
N LYS A 449 -11.86 30.38 36.47
CA LYS A 449 -11.46 31.41 35.51
C LYS A 449 -12.40 31.46 34.30
N TYR A 450 -12.75 30.31 33.74
CA TYR A 450 -13.68 30.19 32.61
C TYR A 450 -15.05 30.78 33.00
N GLY A 451 -15.61 30.34 34.14
CA GLY A 451 -16.87 30.88 34.64
C GLY A 451 -16.83 32.38 34.95
N PHE A 452 -15.72 32.87 35.52
CA PHE A 452 -15.52 34.31 35.77
C PHE A 452 -15.57 35.13 34.47
N TRP A 453 -14.88 34.70 33.42
CA TRP A 453 -14.85 35.40 32.14
C TRP A 453 -16.18 35.33 31.41
N ALA A 454 -16.86 34.18 31.43
CA ALA A 454 -18.21 34.03 30.88
C ALA A 454 -19.18 35.03 31.54
N VAL A 455 -19.17 35.16 32.87
CA VAL A 455 -19.98 36.18 33.57
C VAL A 455 -19.54 37.59 33.23
N ARG A 456 -18.23 37.85 33.15
CA ARG A 456 -17.66 39.18 32.87
C ARG A 456 -18.04 39.73 31.50
N PHE A 457 -18.23 38.85 30.52
CA PHE A 457 -18.64 39.20 29.16
C PHE A 457 -20.11 38.91 28.87
N GLY A 458 -20.90 38.55 29.89
CA GLY A 458 -22.34 38.33 29.75
C GLY A 458 -22.71 37.13 28.88
N GLY A 459 -21.85 36.11 28.84
CA GLY A 459 -22.01 34.90 28.02
C GLY A 459 -21.55 35.05 26.57
N ASP A 460 -20.96 36.19 26.18
CA ASP A 460 -20.41 36.40 24.84
C ASP A 460 -19.05 35.67 24.70
N MET A 461 -19.09 34.47 24.12
CA MET A 461 -17.90 33.63 23.92
C MET A 461 -16.92 34.23 22.91
N CYS A 462 -17.36 35.12 22.02
CA CYS A 462 -16.47 35.81 21.07
C CYS A 462 -15.48 36.74 21.75
N LYS A 463 -15.75 37.12 23.01
CA LYS A 463 -14.89 37.97 23.82
C LYS A 463 -14.16 37.19 24.91
N HIS A 464 -14.37 35.88 24.97
CA HIS A 464 -13.86 35.06 26.05
C HIS A 464 -12.38 34.72 25.80
N PRO A 465 -11.44 35.06 26.71
CA PRO A 465 -10.00 34.97 26.43
C PRO A 465 -9.51 33.57 26.10
N PHE A 466 -10.07 32.55 26.75
CA PHE A 466 -9.72 31.15 26.49
C PHE A 466 -10.23 30.66 25.13
N GLU A 467 -11.36 31.20 24.70
CA GLU A 467 -12.01 30.86 23.43
C GLU A 467 -11.25 31.53 22.27
N ILE A 468 -10.83 32.79 22.45
CA ILE A 468 -9.92 33.50 21.53
C ILE A 468 -8.58 32.77 21.40
N GLU A 469 -7.99 32.36 22.53
CA GLU A 469 -6.73 31.60 22.51
C GLU A 469 -6.87 30.25 21.78
N ALA A 470 -8.03 29.59 21.88
CA ALA A 470 -8.29 28.32 21.20
C ALA A 470 -8.44 28.44 19.68
N GLY A 471 -8.46 29.66 19.13
CA GLY A 471 -8.43 29.91 17.69
C GLY A 471 -9.69 30.56 17.12
N LEU A 472 -10.58 31.11 17.95
CA LEU A 472 -11.78 31.83 17.48
C LEU A 472 -11.50 33.04 16.58
N GLU A 473 -10.28 33.59 16.58
CA GLU A 473 -9.86 34.68 15.69
C GLU A 473 -9.13 34.20 14.42
N ASP A 474 -8.76 32.91 14.33
CA ASP A 474 -7.96 32.35 13.22
C ASP A 474 -8.79 32.01 11.98
N GLY A 475 -10.12 32.18 12.05
CA GLY A 475 -11.03 32.11 10.90
C GLY A 475 -11.59 30.72 10.58
N ASN A 476 -11.19 29.66 11.28
CA ASN A 476 -11.67 28.29 11.05
C ASN A 476 -12.84 27.87 11.95
N TYR A 477 -13.06 28.58 13.06
CA TYR A 477 -14.22 28.43 13.94
C TYR A 477 -14.85 29.82 14.12
N SER A 478 -16.03 30.05 13.54
CA SER A 478 -16.70 31.35 13.63
C SER A 478 -17.53 31.41 14.89
N CYS A 479 -17.57 32.57 15.53
CA CYS A 479 -18.36 32.74 16.73
C CYS A 479 -19.86 32.49 16.44
N PRO A 480 -20.54 31.61 17.20
CA PRO A 480 -21.94 31.24 16.97
C PRO A 480 -22.94 32.38 17.19
#